data_AF-A0AB34X2N1-F1
#
_entry.id   AF-A0AB34X2N1-F1
#
_cell.length_a   1.000
_cell.length_b   1.000
_cell.length_c   1.000
_cell.angle_alpha   90.00
_cell.angle_beta   90.00
_cell.angle_gamma   90.00
#
_symmetry.space_group_name_H-M   'P 1'
#
loop_
_entity.id
_entity.type
_entity.pdbx_description
1 polymer ?
#
loop_
_entity_poly.entity_id
_entity_poly.type
_entity_poly.pdbx_seq_one_letter_code
_entity_poly.pdbx_strand_id
1 'polypeptide(L)'
;MGNNNFESKHPRSSDGKFSEKNRKEAGFELSCTPDDWDGGEVEQETDVTRDLKAHGVTQADLDEAEQVAKAEETLDMLEKTYGLHPDVAKAFKEDGTLYYSERMGGMGVLYWVDNKPEYVQAVKDFEEKTGGKVYHCVLTHTEFGELFDLMYIPKKESQKEGDFEALRDHGEAFIAVPDDQLGGYEMGYAGYTGAGGGLIRKW
;
A
#
# COMPACT_ATOMS: atom_id res chain seq x y z
N MET A 1 8.13 56.14 4.59
CA MET A 1 7.67 55.13 5.56
C MET A 1 6.19 55.36 5.78
N GLY A 2 5.33 54.56 5.15
CA GLY A 2 3.86 54.70 5.25
C GLY A 2 3.31 53.77 6.31
N ASN A 3 2.68 54.33 7.35
CA ASN A 3 2.02 53.56 8.41
C ASN A 3 0.71 52.97 7.88
N ASN A 4 0.65 51.66 7.69
CA ASN A 4 -0.60 50.93 7.43
C ASN A 4 -1.16 50.41 8.76
N ASN A 5 -1.99 51.22 9.42
CA ASN A 5 -2.62 50.85 10.68
C ASN A 5 -3.92 50.06 10.42
N PHE A 6 -3.88 48.74 10.60
CA PHE A 6 -4.98 47.79 10.35
C PHE A 6 -6.27 48.16 11.11
N GLU A 7 -6.14 48.74 12.31
CA GLU A 7 -7.26 49.11 13.17
C GLU A 7 -8.16 50.21 12.60
N SER A 8 -7.62 51.10 11.77
CA SER A 8 -8.41 52.17 11.14
C SER A 8 -9.44 51.67 10.11
N LYS A 9 -9.22 50.47 9.54
CA LYS A 9 -10.14 49.85 8.56
C LYS A 9 -11.18 48.95 9.24
N HIS A 10 -11.01 48.65 10.51
CA HIS A 10 -11.79 47.66 11.24
C HIS A 10 -12.07 48.12 12.67
N PRO A 11 -13.00 49.08 12.86
CA PRO A 11 -13.33 49.59 14.18
C PRO A 11 -13.95 48.48 15.05
N ARG A 12 -13.40 48.30 16.26
CA ARG A 12 -13.93 47.41 17.30
C ARG A 12 -14.79 48.23 18.28
N SER A 13 -15.78 47.61 18.90
CA SER A 13 -16.46 48.22 20.04
C SER A 13 -15.52 48.30 21.26
N SER A 14 -15.92 49.04 22.29
CA SER A 14 -15.15 49.17 23.55
C SER A 14 -14.89 47.84 24.27
N ASP A 15 -15.63 46.78 23.92
CA ASP A 15 -15.46 45.42 24.46
C ASP A 15 -14.59 44.52 23.57
N GLY A 16 -13.89 45.08 22.57
CA GLY A 16 -12.92 44.35 21.75
C GLY A 16 -13.52 43.45 20.66
N LYS A 17 -14.85 43.38 20.52
CA LYS A 17 -15.52 42.64 19.46
C LYS A 17 -15.71 43.51 18.21
N PHE A 18 -15.59 42.90 17.02
CA PHE A 18 -15.91 43.56 15.76
C PHE A 18 -17.38 43.99 15.77
N SER A 19 -17.67 45.24 15.42
CA SER A 19 -19.06 45.70 15.35
C SER A 19 -19.77 45.02 14.18
N GLU A 20 -20.69 44.09 14.47
CA GLU A 20 -21.62 43.50 13.50
C GLU A 20 -22.56 44.59 12.94
N LYS A 21 -22.08 45.38 11.99
CA LYS A 21 -22.95 46.30 11.23
C LYS A 21 -23.41 45.76 9.88
N ASN A 22 -22.89 44.61 9.42
CA ASN A 22 -23.19 44.10 8.07
C ASN A 22 -24.17 42.92 8.01
N ARG A 23 -24.90 42.61 9.10
CA ARG A 23 -25.85 41.48 9.09
C ARG A 23 -27.31 41.86 8.84
N LYS A 24 -27.68 43.13 9.04
CA LYS A 24 -29.07 43.61 8.90
C LYS A 24 -29.49 43.97 7.47
N GLU A 25 -28.56 44.01 6.51
CA GLU A 25 -28.87 44.33 5.10
C GLU A 25 -29.10 43.09 4.23
N ALA A 26 -28.83 41.87 4.72
CA ALA A 26 -28.95 40.65 3.93
C ALA A 26 -30.33 39.96 4.00
N GLY A 27 -31.27 40.45 4.82
CA GLY A 27 -32.65 39.96 4.87
C GLY A 27 -32.84 38.48 5.23
N PHE A 28 -31.80 37.79 5.71
CA PHE A 28 -31.84 36.37 6.03
C PHE A 28 -31.91 36.18 7.55
N GLU A 29 -33.07 35.74 8.05
CA GLU A 29 -33.21 35.22 9.41
C GLU A 29 -32.97 33.70 9.37
N LEU A 30 -31.89 33.26 10.02
CA LEU A 30 -31.64 31.84 10.28
C LEU A 30 -32.35 31.46 11.59
N SER A 31 -33.51 30.82 11.48
CA SER A 31 -34.14 30.13 12.60
C SER A 31 -33.63 28.69 12.62
N CYS A 32 -32.52 28.43 13.31
CA CYS A 32 -32.16 27.06 13.66
C CYS A 32 -32.79 26.77 15.02
N THR A 33 -33.75 25.85 15.06
CA THR A 33 -34.30 25.31 16.30
C THR A 33 -33.57 24.01 16.66
N PRO A 34 -33.47 23.65 17.95
CA PRO A 34 -32.78 22.43 18.38
C PRO A 34 -33.33 21.13 17.78
N ASP A 35 -34.56 21.16 17.23
CA ASP A 35 -35.23 20.03 16.59
C ASP A 35 -34.82 19.81 15.12
N ASP A 36 -34.01 20.70 14.53
CA ASP A 36 -33.56 20.57 13.13
C ASP A 36 -32.36 19.60 12.96
N TRP A 37 -31.92 18.95 14.04
CA TRP A 37 -30.79 18.00 14.04
C TRP A 37 -31.28 16.57 14.19
N ASP A 38 -31.49 15.88 13.08
CA ASP A 38 -31.75 14.43 13.06
C ASP A 38 -30.41 13.69 13.02
N GLY A 39 -30.07 12.99 14.11
CA GLY A 39 -28.78 12.35 14.36
C GLY A 39 -28.52 11.10 13.51
N GLY A 40 -28.77 11.16 12.21
CA GLY A 40 -28.38 10.12 11.26
C GLY A 40 -26.92 10.29 10.86
N GLU A 41 -26.09 9.29 11.11
CA GLU A 41 -24.82 9.12 10.41
C GLU A 41 -25.11 8.90 8.93
N VAL A 42 -25.21 9.99 8.18
CA VAL A 42 -25.11 9.96 6.72
C VAL A 42 -23.62 9.94 6.43
N GLU A 43 -23.10 8.80 5.99
CA GLU A 43 -21.80 8.74 5.32
C GLU A 43 -21.85 9.72 4.15
N GLN A 44 -21.31 10.93 4.35
CA GLN A 44 -21.23 11.91 3.29
C GLN A 44 -20.08 11.49 2.37
N GLU A 45 -20.43 10.93 1.20
CA GLU A 45 -19.50 10.82 0.09
C GLU A 45 -18.79 12.17 -0.10
N THR A 46 -17.47 12.15 0.09
CA THR A 46 -16.61 13.30 -0.16
C THR A 46 -16.66 13.70 -1.64
N ASP A 47 -16.45 14.98 -1.95
CA ASP A 47 -16.40 15.45 -3.35
C ASP A 47 -15.35 14.69 -4.19
N VAL A 48 -14.26 14.25 -3.55
CA VAL A 48 -13.21 13.42 -4.18
C VAL A 48 -13.75 12.05 -4.62
N THR A 49 -14.55 11.39 -3.78
CA THR A 49 -15.18 10.10 -4.11
C THR A 49 -16.22 10.21 -5.23
N ARG A 50 -16.87 11.37 -5.40
CA ARG A 50 -17.79 11.63 -6.52
C ARG A 50 -17.05 11.86 -7.84
N ASP A 51 -15.96 12.61 -7.81
CA ASP A 51 -15.15 12.89 -9.01
C ASP A 51 -14.42 11.66 -9.54
N LEU A 52 -13.98 10.74 -8.65
CA LEU A 52 -13.36 9.46 -9.01
C LEU A 52 -14.35 8.52 -9.72
N LYS A 53 -15.58 8.39 -9.19
CA LYS A 53 -16.64 7.61 -9.82
C LYS A 53 -17.02 8.13 -11.21
N ALA A 54 -16.94 9.45 -11.43
CA ALA A 54 -17.21 10.06 -12.73
C ALA A 54 -16.17 9.67 -13.82
N HIS A 55 -14.96 9.25 -13.40
CA HIS A 55 -13.90 8.76 -14.30
C HIS A 55 -13.81 7.23 -14.33
N GLY A 56 -14.74 6.52 -13.67
CA GLY A 56 -14.77 5.05 -13.65
C GLY A 56 -13.69 4.40 -12.77
N VAL A 57 -13.00 5.17 -11.93
CA VAL A 57 -12.01 4.65 -10.97
C VAL A 57 -12.74 4.08 -9.77
N THR A 58 -12.50 2.81 -9.47
CA THR A 58 -13.09 2.10 -8.32
C THR A 58 -12.17 2.16 -7.10
N GLN A 59 -12.71 1.86 -5.92
CA GLN A 59 -11.88 1.75 -4.71
C GLN A 59 -10.85 0.62 -4.84
N ALA A 60 -11.20 -0.48 -5.52
CA ALA A 60 -10.29 -1.59 -5.76
C ALA A 60 -9.07 -1.17 -6.60
N ASP A 61 -9.27 -0.31 -7.60
CA ASP A 61 -8.16 0.22 -8.42
C ASP A 61 -7.21 1.10 -7.58
N LEU A 62 -7.75 1.84 -6.61
CA LEU A 62 -6.94 2.65 -5.68
C LEU A 62 -6.17 1.77 -4.70
N ASP A 63 -6.83 0.73 -4.17
CA ASP A 63 -6.21 -0.22 -3.24
C ASP A 63 -5.09 -1.01 -3.92
N GLU A 64 -5.30 -1.46 -5.16
CA GLU A 64 -4.27 -2.11 -5.97
C GLU A 64 -3.10 -1.15 -6.25
N ALA A 65 -3.38 0.11 -6.62
CA ALA A 65 -2.34 1.10 -6.82
C ALA A 65 -1.51 1.38 -5.54
N GLU A 66 -2.16 1.40 -4.37
CA GLU A 66 -1.47 1.52 -3.07
C GLU A 66 -0.56 0.30 -2.81
N GLN A 67 -1.04 -0.92 -3.10
CA GLN A 67 -0.22 -2.13 -2.98
C GLN A 67 0.95 -2.16 -3.96
N VAL A 68 0.75 -1.73 -5.21
CA VAL A 68 1.82 -1.63 -6.22
C VAL A 68 2.87 -0.62 -5.79
N ALA A 69 2.46 0.57 -5.35
CA ALA A 69 3.39 1.57 -4.81
C ALA A 69 4.18 1.01 -3.60
N LYS A 70 3.51 0.24 -2.73
CA LYS A 70 4.18 -0.39 -1.59
C LYS A 70 5.15 -1.50 -2.00
N ALA A 71 4.81 -2.28 -3.01
CA ALA A 71 5.69 -3.28 -3.60
C ALA A 71 6.96 -2.64 -4.16
N GLU A 72 6.83 -1.53 -4.88
CA GLU A 72 7.97 -0.75 -5.40
C GLU A 72 8.88 -0.22 -4.29
N GLU A 73 8.31 0.39 -3.24
CA GLU A 73 9.07 0.84 -2.07
C GLU A 73 9.81 -0.33 -1.40
N THR A 74 9.14 -1.48 -1.31
CA THR A 74 9.69 -2.68 -0.69
C THR A 74 10.87 -3.22 -1.49
N LEU A 75 10.76 -3.28 -2.82
CA LEU A 75 11.85 -3.69 -3.70
C LEU A 75 13.05 -2.74 -3.62
N ASP A 76 12.82 -1.42 -3.59
CA ASP A 76 13.90 -0.44 -3.41
C ASP A 76 14.59 -0.59 -2.04
N MET A 77 13.83 -0.94 -1.00
CA MET A 77 14.37 -1.23 0.33
C MET A 77 15.19 -2.52 0.31
N LEU A 78 14.71 -3.58 -0.35
CA LEU A 78 15.43 -4.86 -0.47
C LEU A 78 16.74 -4.71 -1.25
N GLU A 79 16.76 -3.87 -2.30
CA GLU A 79 18.00 -3.50 -3.00
C GLU A 79 18.99 -2.86 -2.02
N LYS A 80 18.58 -1.83 -1.28
CA LYS A 80 19.47 -1.08 -0.39
C LYS A 80 19.94 -1.87 0.82
N THR A 81 19.06 -2.70 1.39
CA THR A 81 19.29 -3.35 2.70
C THR A 81 19.90 -4.73 2.53
N TYR A 82 19.47 -5.47 1.51
CA TYR A 82 19.87 -6.86 1.29
C TYR A 82 20.70 -7.05 0.03
N GLY A 83 20.88 -6.02 -0.81
CA GLY A 83 21.65 -6.14 -2.05
C GLY A 83 20.93 -6.95 -3.12
N LEU A 84 19.59 -6.92 -3.12
CA LEU A 84 18.79 -7.41 -4.25
C LEU A 84 19.21 -6.65 -5.52
N HIS A 85 19.28 -7.33 -6.65
CA HIS A 85 19.74 -6.73 -7.89
C HIS A 85 18.76 -5.62 -8.35
N PRO A 86 19.25 -4.44 -8.77
CA PRO A 86 18.40 -3.29 -9.12
C PRO A 86 17.47 -3.57 -10.30
N ASP A 87 17.82 -4.51 -11.19
CA ASP A 87 16.94 -4.91 -12.30
C ASP A 87 15.59 -5.46 -11.82
N VAL A 88 15.51 -6.03 -10.61
CA VAL A 88 14.24 -6.54 -10.07
C VAL A 88 13.27 -5.39 -9.83
N ALA A 89 13.70 -4.36 -9.08
CA ALA A 89 12.88 -3.18 -8.82
C ALA A 89 12.56 -2.43 -10.11
N LYS A 90 13.54 -2.31 -11.02
CA LYS A 90 13.37 -1.64 -12.31
C LYS A 90 12.31 -2.33 -13.19
N ALA A 91 12.40 -3.64 -13.36
CA ALA A 91 11.48 -4.39 -14.21
C ALA A 91 10.06 -4.37 -13.64
N PHE A 92 9.91 -4.52 -12.32
CA PHE A 92 8.62 -4.42 -11.66
C PHE A 92 7.94 -3.05 -11.89
N LYS A 93 8.69 -1.96 -11.79
CA LYS A 93 8.20 -0.59 -12.05
C LYS A 93 7.84 -0.31 -13.50
N GLU A 94 8.52 -0.98 -14.44
CA GLU A 94 8.35 -0.72 -15.88
C GLU A 94 7.08 -1.37 -16.42
N ASP A 95 6.85 -2.64 -16.08
CA ASP A 95 5.74 -3.42 -16.62
C ASP A 95 5.17 -4.49 -15.67
N GLY A 96 5.58 -4.48 -14.40
CA GLY A 96 5.16 -5.48 -13.42
C GLY A 96 5.89 -6.82 -13.54
N THR A 97 6.98 -6.91 -14.32
CA THR A 97 7.77 -8.14 -14.43
C THR A 97 8.27 -8.62 -13.07
N LEU A 98 7.97 -9.87 -12.74
CA LEU A 98 8.38 -10.52 -11.50
C LEU A 98 9.62 -11.39 -11.68
N TYR A 99 10.49 -11.30 -10.69
CA TYR A 99 11.60 -12.23 -10.52
C TYR A 99 11.32 -13.21 -9.39
N TYR A 100 11.93 -14.40 -9.50
CA TYR A 100 12.11 -15.30 -8.38
C TYR A 100 13.60 -15.52 -8.11
N SER A 101 13.95 -15.66 -6.83
CA SER A 101 15.28 -16.09 -6.41
C SER A 101 15.30 -17.59 -6.14
N GLU A 102 16.23 -18.31 -6.75
CA GLU A 102 16.45 -19.72 -6.50
C GLU A 102 17.78 -19.94 -5.77
N ARG A 103 17.75 -20.69 -4.67
CA ARG A 103 18.96 -20.96 -3.90
C ARG A 103 19.85 -21.97 -4.64
N MET A 104 20.98 -21.50 -5.18
CA MET A 104 22.02 -22.34 -5.77
C MET A 104 23.40 -22.01 -5.21
N GLY A 105 24.10 -23.01 -4.66
CA GLY A 105 25.47 -22.83 -4.17
C GLY A 105 25.63 -21.78 -3.07
N GLY A 106 24.57 -21.47 -2.31
CA GLY A 106 24.55 -20.43 -1.28
C GLY A 106 24.23 -19.02 -1.78
N MET A 107 23.93 -18.85 -3.07
CA MET A 107 23.48 -17.60 -3.68
C MET A 107 22.00 -17.69 -4.05
N GLY A 108 21.30 -16.55 -4.06
CA GLY A 108 19.99 -16.40 -4.68
C GLY A 108 20.16 -16.02 -6.14
N VAL A 109 19.96 -16.97 -7.06
CA VAL A 109 20.05 -16.72 -8.50
C VAL A 109 18.70 -16.21 -8.99
N LEU A 110 18.71 -15.14 -9.77
CA LEU A 110 17.51 -14.47 -10.24
C LEU A 110 17.04 -15.02 -11.59
N TYR A 111 15.74 -15.29 -11.68
CA TYR A 111 15.05 -15.73 -12.88
C TYR A 111 13.73 -14.98 -13.03
N TRP A 112 13.24 -14.82 -14.26
CA TRP A 112 11.88 -14.32 -14.49
C TRP A 112 10.85 -15.39 -14.14
N VAL A 113 9.79 -14.99 -13.44
CA VAL A 113 8.63 -15.86 -13.18
C VAL A 113 8.03 -16.36 -14.49
N ASP A 114 7.99 -15.51 -15.53
CA ASP A 114 7.49 -15.81 -16.87
C ASP A 114 8.19 -16.98 -17.58
N ASN A 115 9.39 -17.36 -17.13
CA ASN A 115 10.08 -18.54 -17.67
C ASN A 115 9.37 -19.86 -17.30
N LYS A 116 8.46 -19.84 -16.32
CA LYS A 116 7.73 -21.01 -15.81
C LYS A 116 6.23 -20.73 -15.72
N PRO A 117 5.42 -21.24 -16.67
CA PRO A 117 3.97 -21.00 -16.70
C PRO A 117 3.24 -21.36 -15.40
N GLU A 118 3.71 -22.39 -14.69
CA GLU A 118 3.18 -22.82 -13.40
C GLU A 118 3.32 -21.73 -12.31
N TYR A 119 4.42 -20.98 -12.31
CA TYR A 119 4.64 -19.90 -11.35
C TYR A 119 3.84 -18.66 -11.71
N VAL A 120 3.70 -18.37 -13.02
CA VAL A 120 2.80 -17.31 -13.50
C VAL A 120 1.37 -17.59 -13.05
N GLN A 121 0.91 -18.84 -13.18
CA GLN A 121 -0.43 -19.22 -12.74
C GLN A 121 -0.57 -19.14 -11.22
N ALA A 122 0.43 -19.61 -10.46
CA ALA A 122 0.40 -19.55 -9.00
C ALA A 122 0.27 -18.11 -8.47
N VAL A 123 1.00 -17.16 -9.07
CA VAL A 123 0.90 -15.72 -8.76
C VAL A 123 -0.50 -15.20 -9.08
N LYS A 124 -0.99 -15.41 -10.30
CA LYS A 124 -2.31 -14.91 -10.71
C LYS A 124 -3.43 -15.44 -9.84
N ASP A 125 -3.45 -16.75 -9.61
CA ASP A 125 -4.44 -17.38 -8.75
C ASP A 125 -4.39 -16.85 -7.32
N PHE A 126 -3.19 -16.54 -6.81
CA PHE A 126 -3.02 -15.98 -5.48
C PHE A 126 -3.57 -14.56 -5.40
N GLU A 127 -3.18 -13.69 -6.33
CA GLU A 127 -3.64 -12.30 -6.36
C GLU A 127 -5.17 -12.24 -6.52
N GLU A 128 -5.76 -13.07 -7.39
CA GLU A 128 -7.22 -13.12 -7.60
C GLU A 128 -7.98 -13.61 -6.36
N LYS A 129 -7.49 -14.66 -5.69
CA LYS A 129 -8.20 -15.27 -4.53
C LYS A 129 -8.06 -14.44 -3.26
N THR A 130 -6.95 -13.73 -3.11
CA THR A 130 -6.58 -13.10 -1.83
C THR A 130 -6.65 -11.57 -1.88
N GLY A 131 -6.50 -10.99 -3.08
CA GLY A 131 -6.32 -9.55 -3.30
C GLY A 131 -5.02 -9.00 -2.68
N GLY A 132 -4.02 -9.85 -2.44
CA GLY A 132 -2.66 -9.42 -2.13
C GLY A 132 -1.85 -9.23 -3.43
N LYS A 133 -0.87 -8.33 -3.41
CA LYS A 133 0.00 -8.08 -4.57
C LYS A 133 1.37 -8.72 -4.40
N VAL A 134 1.76 -9.62 -5.30
CA VAL A 134 3.08 -10.27 -5.28
C VAL A 134 4.13 -9.31 -5.86
N TYR A 135 5.28 -9.22 -5.21
CA TYR A 135 6.38 -8.35 -5.66
C TYR A 135 7.70 -9.09 -5.92
N HIS A 136 7.87 -10.28 -5.34
CA HIS A 136 9.03 -11.15 -5.56
C HIS A 136 8.69 -12.58 -5.15
N CYS A 137 9.40 -13.58 -5.67
CA CYS A 137 9.24 -14.96 -5.22
C CYS A 137 10.58 -15.59 -4.80
N VAL A 138 10.54 -16.62 -3.96
CA VAL A 138 11.74 -17.38 -3.58
C VAL A 138 11.47 -18.88 -3.70
N LEU A 139 12.28 -19.57 -4.51
CA LEU A 139 12.27 -21.02 -4.65
C LEU A 139 13.32 -21.64 -3.73
N THR A 140 12.86 -22.44 -2.78
CA THR A 140 13.70 -23.19 -1.85
C THR A 140 13.54 -24.69 -2.05
N HIS A 141 14.64 -25.36 -2.38
CA HIS A 141 14.70 -26.82 -2.47
C HIS A 141 14.88 -27.41 -1.07
N THR A 142 13.92 -28.23 -0.63
CA THR A 142 13.97 -28.96 0.65
C THR A 142 14.02 -30.46 0.41
N GLU A 143 14.29 -31.24 1.46
CA GLU A 143 14.26 -32.71 1.39
C GLU A 143 12.85 -33.27 1.10
N PHE A 144 11.81 -32.48 1.37
CA PHE A 144 10.41 -32.87 1.22
C PHE A 144 9.74 -32.28 -0.03
N GLY A 145 10.51 -31.57 -0.87
CA GLY A 145 10.02 -30.93 -2.09
C GLY A 145 10.43 -29.47 -2.21
N GLU A 146 9.82 -28.80 -3.17
CA GLU A 146 10.06 -27.38 -3.44
C GLU A 146 9.10 -26.51 -2.63
N LEU A 147 9.62 -25.44 -2.03
CA LEU A 147 8.82 -24.38 -1.44
C LEU A 147 8.94 -23.15 -2.35
N PHE A 148 7.83 -22.77 -2.97
CA PHE A 148 7.74 -21.57 -3.78
C PHE A 148 7.03 -20.47 -3.00
N ASP A 149 7.82 -19.62 -2.36
CA ASP A 149 7.33 -18.54 -1.52
C ASP A 149 6.93 -17.36 -2.40
N LEU A 150 5.65 -16.99 -2.37
CA LEU A 150 5.12 -15.77 -2.95
C LEU A 150 5.26 -14.64 -1.92
N MET A 151 6.20 -13.72 -2.10
CA MET A 151 6.33 -12.55 -1.22
C MET A 151 5.37 -11.47 -1.69
N TYR A 152 4.49 -11.00 -0.80
CA TYR A 152 3.36 -10.16 -1.20
C TYR A 152 3.06 -9.01 -0.23
N ILE A 153 2.33 -8.02 -0.73
CA ILE A 153 1.70 -6.96 0.04
C ILE A 153 0.26 -7.39 0.32
N PRO A 154 -0.12 -7.67 1.58
CA PRO A 154 -1.49 -8.02 1.91
C PRO A 154 -2.41 -6.80 1.74
N LYS A 155 -3.73 -7.03 1.75
CA LYS A 155 -4.70 -5.92 1.81
C LYS A 155 -4.48 -5.06 3.05
N LYS A 156 -4.83 -3.78 2.95
CA LYS A 156 -4.59 -2.78 3.99
C LYS A 156 -5.17 -3.17 5.35
N GLU A 157 -6.35 -3.76 5.37
CA GLU A 157 -7.02 -4.24 6.59
C GLU A 157 -6.30 -5.41 7.29
N SER A 158 -5.42 -6.13 6.56
CA SER A 158 -4.62 -7.24 7.09
C SER A 158 -3.23 -6.78 7.55
N GLN A 159 -2.83 -5.55 7.24
CA GLN A 159 -1.55 -4.97 7.63
C GLN A 159 -1.60 -4.46 9.08
N LYS A 160 -0.51 -4.69 9.81
CA LYS A 160 -0.26 -4.19 11.16
C LYS A 160 0.91 -3.21 11.12
N GLU A 161 0.92 -2.31 12.10
CA GLU A 161 2.05 -1.42 12.33
C GLU A 161 3.31 -2.26 12.63
N GLY A 162 4.39 -2.00 11.89
CA GLY A 162 5.66 -2.70 12.07
C GLY A 162 5.94 -3.84 11.08
N ASP A 163 4.96 -4.27 10.28
CA ASP A 163 5.16 -5.44 9.42
C ASP A 163 6.27 -5.23 8.37
N PHE A 164 6.36 -4.04 7.78
CA PHE A 164 7.39 -3.72 6.78
C PHE A 164 8.73 -3.36 7.42
N GLU A 165 8.71 -2.83 8.65
CA GLU A 165 9.89 -2.66 9.48
C GLU A 165 10.51 -4.01 9.84
N ALA A 166 9.71 -5.04 10.11
CA ALA A 166 10.19 -6.39 10.38
C ALA A 166 10.92 -6.98 9.15
N LEU A 167 10.41 -6.74 7.94
CA LEU A 167 11.12 -7.09 6.71
C LEU A 167 12.45 -6.34 6.58
N ARG A 168 12.45 -5.03 6.79
CA ARG A 168 13.66 -4.21 6.69
C ARG A 168 14.72 -4.60 7.72
N ASP A 169 14.32 -4.76 8.99
CA ASP A 169 15.24 -4.85 10.11
C ASP A 169 15.60 -6.30 10.46
N HIS A 170 14.74 -7.27 10.12
CA HIS A 170 14.88 -8.68 10.50
C HIS A 170 14.76 -9.65 9.33
N GLY A 171 14.30 -9.18 8.16
CA GLY A 171 14.13 -9.99 6.96
C GLY A 171 12.83 -10.79 6.97
N GLU A 172 11.88 -10.44 7.82
CA GLU A 172 10.61 -11.16 7.97
C GLU A 172 9.60 -10.65 6.95
N ALA A 173 9.27 -11.46 5.95
CA ALA A 173 8.32 -11.09 4.91
C ALA A 173 7.01 -11.86 5.06
N PHE A 174 5.91 -11.23 4.65
CA PHE A 174 4.69 -11.94 4.30
C PHE A 174 4.93 -12.89 3.14
N ILE A 175 4.53 -14.13 3.33
CA ILE A 175 4.64 -15.16 2.30
C ILE A 175 3.37 -15.98 2.19
N ALA A 176 3.16 -16.49 0.99
CA ALA A 176 2.19 -17.53 0.72
C ALA A 176 2.87 -18.65 -0.07
N VAL A 177 2.66 -19.89 0.36
CA VAL A 177 3.15 -21.08 -0.36
C VAL A 177 1.96 -21.80 -0.98
N PRO A 178 1.97 -22.10 -2.28
CA PRO A 178 0.94 -22.95 -2.88
C PRO A 178 0.89 -24.31 -2.19
N ASP A 179 -0.30 -24.74 -1.77
CA ASP A 179 -0.54 -26.06 -1.20
C ASP A 179 -1.55 -26.82 -2.07
N ASP A 180 -1.01 -27.76 -2.85
CA ASP A 180 -1.79 -28.62 -3.74
C ASP A 180 -2.74 -29.58 -3.00
N GLN A 181 -2.43 -29.93 -1.74
CA GLN A 181 -3.26 -30.84 -0.95
C GLN A 181 -4.48 -30.12 -0.37
N LEU A 182 -4.32 -28.85 0.02
CA LEU A 182 -5.39 -28.01 0.53
C LEU A 182 -6.13 -27.23 -0.58
N GLY A 183 -5.61 -27.23 -1.81
CA GLY A 183 -6.18 -26.49 -2.95
C GLY A 183 -6.12 -24.97 -2.75
N GLY A 184 -5.14 -24.50 -1.98
CA GLY A 184 -5.07 -23.12 -1.52
C GLY A 184 -3.63 -22.67 -1.27
N TYR A 185 -3.45 -21.81 -0.26
CA TYR A 185 -2.15 -21.28 0.11
C TYR A 185 -1.95 -21.35 1.62
N GLU A 186 -0.75 -21.78 2.03
CA GLU A 186 -0.29 -21.59 3.39
C GLU A 186 0.31 -20.18 3.51
N MET A 187 -0.37 -19.31 4.25
CA MET A 187 0.06 -17.93 4.48
C MET A 187 0.76 -17.81 5.83
N GLY A 188 1.80 -16.97 5.87
CA GLY A 188 2.51 -16.70 7.12
C GLY A 188 3.66 -15.73 6.92
N TYR A 189 4.70 -15.95 7.71
CA TYR A 189 5.95 -15.20 7.64
C TYR A 189 7.12 -16.15 7.43
N ALA A 190 8.11 -15.68 6.69
CA ALA A 190 9.40 -16.36 6.55
C ALA A 190 10.54 -15.34 6.60
N GLY A 191 11.71 -15.82 7.02
CA GLY A 191 12.90 -14.98 7.15
C GLY A 191 13.79 -15.05 5.92
N TYR A 192 14.28 -13.90 5.44
CA TYR A 192 15.13 -13.79 4.25
C TYR A 192 16.43 -13.01 4.50
N THR A 193 17.36 -13.16 3.56
CA THR A 193 18.53 -12.29 3.40
C THR A 193 18.95 -12.28 1.94
N GLY A 194 19.72 -11.27 1.55
CA GLY A 194 20.32 -11.26 0.22
C GLY A 194 21.62 -12.07 0.15
N ALA A 195 21.85 -12.66 -1.02
CA ALA A 195 23.09 -13.34 -1.38
C ALA A 195 23.22 -13.40 -2.92
N GLY A 196 24.34 -12.93 -3.47
CA GLY A 196 24.61 -13.02 -4.92
C GLY A 196 23.68 -12.20 -5.82
N GLY A 197 23.04 -11.17 -5.27
CA GLY A 197 22.08 -10.33 -6.00
C GLY A 197 20.62 -10.79 -5.92
N GLY A 198 20.34 -11.99 -5.39
CA GLY A 198 18.98 -12.45 -5.08
C GLY A 198 18.75 -12.64 -3.59
N LEU A 199 17.58 -13.18 -3.23
CA LEU A 199 17.20 -13.51 -1.86
C LEU A 199 17.35 -15.02 -1.58
N ILE A 200 17.64 -15.36 -0.33
CA ILE A 200 17.64 -16.72 0.18
C ILE A 200 16.83 -16.81 1.46
N ARG A 201 16.06 -17.89 1.62
CA ARG A 201 15.30 -18.19 2.83
C ARG A 201 16.23 -18.62 3.98
N LYS A 202 15.95 -18.14 5.19
CA LYS A 202 16.61 -18.47 6.46
C LYS A 202 15.81 -19.49 7.28
N TRP A 203 14.50 -19.29 7.39
CA TRP A 203 13.53 -20.11 8.13
C TRP A 203 12.14 -19.94 7.53
#